data_AF-A0ABD1SWU7-F1
#
_entry.id   AF-A0ABD1SWU7-F1
#
_cell.length_a   1.000
_cell.length_b   1.000
_cell.length_c   1.000
_cell.angle_alpha   90.00
_cell.angle_beta   90.00
_cell.angle_gamma   90.00
#
_symmetry.space_group_name_H-M   'P 1'
#
loop_
_entity.id
_entity.type
_entity.pdbx_description
1 polymer ?
#
loop_
_entity_poly.entity_id
_entity_poly.type
_entity_poly.pdbx_seq_one_letter_code
_entity_poly.pdbx_strand_id
1 'polypeptide(L)'
;MGAQAVKKYFTPKWEEFSSHGELEDVLEASLASAIRASAMQMKANKKHKQALEGLQTALDSARAAYEQMEVDLKESDSNLLNMTKQLDNVNATQKVAVEALEAANKEKRRLLEEAKSLDEEISGLRKDLELFENGKKEVEAGKREVEARLANAEADFVANFHNTEVYTNFSNYFARVGQQEVLTALRNDHPDFDVKSLEARFPPPDVEGEEDS
;
A
#
# COMPACT_ATOMS: atom_id res chain seq x y z
N MET A 1 113.56 -27.24 18.01
CA MET A 1 114.70 -27.40 17.09
C MET A 1 114.60 -26.36 15.97
N GLY A 2 115.01 -25.11 16.21
CA GLY A 2 114.83 -24.04 15.22
C GLY A 2 115.82 -22.87 15.31
N ALA A 3 116.81 -22.92 16.21
CA ALA A 3 117.78 -21.83 16.38
C ALA A 3 119.08 -22.02 15.58
N GLN A 4 119.29 -23.19 14.95
CA GLN A 4 120.52 -23.49 14.18
C GLN A 4 120.39 -23.27 12.67
N ALA A 5 119.19 -23.04 12.12
CA ALA A 5 118.98 -22.92 10.67
C ALA A 5 119.05 -21.48 10.13
N VAL A 6 119.04 -20.45 10.99
CA VAL A 6 118.99 -19.05 10.55
C VAL A 6 120.40 -18.43 10.40
N LYS A 7 121.44 -19.04 11.00
CA LYS A 7 122.83 -18.52 10.95
C LYS A 7 123.50 -18.59 9.58
N LYS A 8 122.94 -19.31 8.60
CA LYS A 8 123.57 -19.50 7.27
C LYS A 8 123.38 -18.31 6.32
N TYR A 9 122.54 -17.33 6.67
CA TYR A 9 122.21 -16.18 5.82
C TYR A 9 122.74 -14.83 6.33
N PHE A 10 123.49 -14.82 7.42
CA PHE A 10 124.06 -13.59 7.99
C PHE A 10 125.51 -13.40 7.52
N THR A 11 125.73 -12.37 6.71
CA THR A 11 127.07 -11.92 6.31
C THR A 11 127.78 -11.19 7.46
N PRO A 12 129.12 -11.14 7.49
CA PRO A 12 129.91 -10.53 8.58
C PRO A 12 129.55 -9.06 8.92
N LYS A 13 128.81 -8.37 8.05
CA LYS A 13 128.32 -7.01 8.24
C LYS A 13 127.24 -6.86 9.33
N TRP A 14 126.74 -7.97 9.89
CA TRP A 14 125.71 -7.96 10.93
C TRP A 14 126.25 -8.08 12.36
N GLU A 15 127.51 -8.48 12.55
CA GLU A 15 128.13 -8.54 13.89
C GLU A 15 128.43 -7.14 14.45
N GLU A 16 128.62 -6.11 13.61
CA GLU A 16 128.68 -4.71 14.05
C GLU A 16 127.33 -4.17 14.56
N PHE A 17 126.21 -4.73 14.09
CA PHE A 17 124.86 -4.32 14.52
C PHE A 17 124.41 -5.00 15.82
N SER A 18 125.10 -6.04 16.29
CA SER A 18 124.68 -6.86 17.43
C SER A 18 125.22 -6.39 18.78
N SER A 19 125.88 -5.21 18.82
CA SER A 19 126.53 -4.66 20.03
C SER A 19 125.72 -3.60 20.77
N HIS A 20 124.46 -3.34 20.39
CA HIS A 20 123.61 -2.33 21.02
C HIS A 20 122.31 -2.97 21.52
N GLY A 21 122.01 -2.82 22.82
CA GLY A 21 120.74 -3.23 23.44
C GLY A 21 119.49 -2.60 22.81
N GLU A 22 119.68 -1.65 21.88
CA GLU A 22 118.64 -0.99 21.10
C GLU A 22 117.89 -1.93 20.13
N LEU A 23 118.47 -3.05 19.71
CA LEU A 23 117.84 -3.94 18.73
C LEU A 23 116.73 -4.82 19.33
N GLU A 24 116.88 -5.21 20.59
CA GLU A 24 115.88 -5.97 21.34
C GLU A 24 114.71 -5.06 21.75
N ASP A 25 115.02 -3.82 22.19
CA ASP A 25 114.03 -2.78 22.48
C ASP A 25 113.20 -2.39 21.24
N VAL A 26 113.83 -2.30 20.06
CA VAL A 26 113.13 -2.02 18.79
C VAL A 26 112.22 -3.18 18.37
N LEU A 27 112.65 -4.43 18.60
CA LEU A 27 111.84 -5.61 18.30
C LEU A 27 110.65 -5.71 19.25
N GLU A 28 110.84 -5.48 20.54
CA GLU A 28 109.76 -5.46 21.54
C GLU A 28 108.78 -4.32 21.28
N ALA A 29 109.25 -3.12 20.94
CA ALA A 29 108.40 -2.00 20.57
C ALA A 29 107.59 -2.27 19.29
N SER A 30 108.19 -2.93 18.29
CA SER A 30 107.51 -3.36 17.07
C SER A 30 106.44 -4.41 17.35
N LEU A 31 106.74 -5.42 18.18
CA LEU A 31 105.77 -6.44 18.59
C LEU A 31 104.62 -5.83 19.39
N ALA A 32 104.92 -4.94 20.34
CA ALA A 32 103.90 -4.24 21.12
C ALA A 32 102.99 -3.37 20.24
N SER A 33 103.56 -2.69 19.23
CA SER A 33 102.80 -1.94 18.24
C SER A 33 101.90 -2.83 17.39
N ALA A 34 102.42 -3.96 16.88
CA ALA A 34 101.65 -4.93 16.10
C ALA A 34 100.51 -5.56 16.92
N ILE A 35 100.75 -5.87 18.20
CA ILE A 35 99.72 -6.36 19.13
C ILE A 35 98.63 -5.32 19.34
N ARG A 36 98.98 -4.04 19.54
CA ARG A 36 97.99 -2.95 19.67
C ARG A 36 97.18 -2.75 18.38
N ALA A 37 97.83 -2.76 17.22
CA ALA A 37 97.16 -2.66 15.93
C ALA A 37 96.18 -3.83 15.71
N SER A 38 96.61 -5.06 16.01
CA SER A 38 95.77 -6.26 15.96
C SER A 38 94.59 -6.18 16.94
N ALA A 39 94.81 -5.71 18.16
CA ALA A 39 93.75 -5.52 19.15
C ALA A 39 92.72 -4.45 18.73
N MET A 40 93.16 -3.36 18.09
CA MET A 40 92.25 -2.35 17.54
C MET A 40 91.43 -2.91 16.36
N GLN A 41 92.06 -3.68 15.48
CA GLN A 41 91.38 -4.32 14.35
C GLN A 41 90.35 -5.35 14.81
N MET A 42 90.66 -6.15 15.84
CA MET A 42 89.69 -7.07 16.45
C MET A 42 88.50 -6.32 17.07
N LYS A 43 88.72 -5.19 17.74
CA LYS A 43 87.64 -4.35 18.28
C LYS A 43 86.77 -3.75 17.17
N ALA A 44 87.38 -3.29 16.07
CA ALA A 44 86.66 -2.78 14.91
C ALA A 44 85.80 -3.89 14.25
N ASN A 45 86.37 -5.08 14.06
CA ASN A 45 85.65 -6.25 13.53
C ASN A 45 84.51 -6.69 14.45
N LYS A 46 84.69 -6.65 15.78
CA LYS A 46 83.62 -6.97 16.73
C LYS A 46 82.46 -5.97 16.65
N LYS A 47 82.76 -4.67 16.53
CA LYS A 47 81.72 -3.63 16.32
C LYS A 47 81.01 -3.81 14.98
N HIS A 48 81.74 -4.11 13.90
CA HIS A 48 81.14 -4.40 12.61
C HIS A 48 80.24 -5.63 12.66
N LYS A 49 80.67 -6.70 13.33
CA LYS A 49 79.85 -7.91 13.52
C LYS A 49 78.56 -7.60 14.28
N GLN A 50 78.63 -6.85 15.38
CA GLN A 50 77.45 -6.43 16.16
C GLN A 50 76.51 -5.54 15.35
N ALA A 51 77.04 -4.63 14.52
CA ALA A 51 76.24 -3.79 13.64
C ALA A 51 75.53 -4.61 12.55
N LEU A 52 76.21 -5.61 11.98
CA LEU A 52 75.62 -6.54 11.01
C LEU A 52 74.53 -7.41 11.65
N GLU A 53 74.75 -7.91 12.86
CA GLU A 53 73.75 -8.66 13.63
C GLU A 53 72.51 -7.77 13.91
N GLY A 54 72.71 -6.52 14.31
CA GLY A 54 71.63 -5.55 14.50
C GLY A 54 70.83 -5.27 13.22
N LEU A 55 71.51 -5.03 12.09
CA LEU A 55 70.87 -4.84 10.79
C LEU A 55 70.10 -6.07 10.34
N GLN A 56 70.63 -7.27 10.57
CA GLN A 56 69.96 -8.53 10.25
C GLN A 56 68.66 -8.67 11.06
N THR A 57 68.71 -8.42 12.37
CA THR A 57 67.49 -8.46 13.21
C THR A 57 66.44 -7.42 12.78
N ALA A 58 66.86 -6.22 12.38
CA ALA A 58 65.95 -5.19 11.87
C ALA A 58 65.34 -5.60 10.52
N LEU A 59 66.12 -6.22 9.63
CA LEU A 59 65.65 -6.73 8.35
C LEU A 59 64.63 -7.85 8.53
N ASP A 60 64.91 -8.80 9.43
CA ASP A 60 64.01 -9.92 9.72
C ASP A 60 62.70 -9.42 10.34
N SER A 61 62.77 -8.43 11.25
CA SER A 61 61.59 -7.77 11.80
C SER A 61 60.78 -7.01 10.74
N ALA A 62 61.44 -6.31 9.82
CA ALA A 62 60.77 -5.59 8.75
C ALA A 62 60.09 -6.54 7.75
N ARG A 63 60.72 -7.69 7.45
CA ARG A 63 60.12 -8.74 6.62
C ARG A 63 58.89 -9.35 7.26
N ALA A 64 58.95 -9.69 8.55
CA ALA A 64 57.79 -10.21 9.27
C ALA A 64 56.62 -9.19 9.29
N ALA A 65 56.91 -7.90 9.48
CA ALA A 65 55.90 -6.86 9.42
C ALA A 65 55.29 -6.71 8.00
N TYR A 66 56.11 -6.82 6.96
CA TYR A 66 55.65 -6.78 5.57
C TYR A 66 54.76 -7.98 5.22
N GLU A 67 55.16 -9.20 5.61
CA GLU A 67 54.36 -10.41 5.42
C GLU A 67 53.01 -10.32 6.15
N GLN A 68 53.00 -9.78 7.38
CA GLN A 68 51.76 -9.54 8.10
C GLN A 68 50.88 -8.52 7.37
N MET A 69 51.45 -7.41 6.89
CA MET A 69 50.69 -6.42 6.10
C MET A 69 50.13 -7.02 4.81
N GLU A 70 50.83 -7.93 4.13
CA GLU A 70 50.29 -8.62 2.97
C GLU A 70 49.10 -9.52 3.32
N VAL A 71 49.13 -10.18 4.48
CA VAL A 71 47.99 -10.98 4.98
C VAL A 71 46.80 -10.07 5.30
N ASP A 72 47.04 -9.00 6.07
CA ASP A 72 46.00 -8.05 6.47
C ASP A 72 45.35 -7.37 5.25
N LEU A 73 46.16 -7.05 4.22
CA LEU A 73 45.66 -6.46 2.98
C LEU A 73 44.74 -7.44 2.24
N LYS A 74 45.13 -8.72 2.12
CA LYS A 74 44.29 -9.75 1.49
C LYS A 74 42.99 -9.98 2.25
N GLU A 75 43.03 -9.96 3.58
CA GLU A 75 41.83 -10.07 4.40
C GLU A 75 40.92 -8.86 4.22
N SER A 76 41.48 -7.64 4.25
CA SER A 76 40.75 -6.41 3.98
C SER A 76 40.09 -6.42 2.60
N ASP A 77 40.80 -6.83 1.56
CA ASP A 77 40.26 -6.94 0.19
C ASP A 77 39.11 -7.96 0.13
N SER A 78 39.24 -9.09 0.82
CA SER A 78 38.16 -10.09 0.91
C SER A 78 36.93 -9.54 1.62
N ASN A 79 37.13 -8.81 2.73
CA ASN A 79 36.06 -8.17 3.48
C ASN A 79 35.36 -7.09 2.66
N LEU A 80 36.11 -6.23 1.95
CA LEU A 80 35.55 -5.22 1.05
C LEU A 80 34.72 -5.86 -0.07
N LEU A 81 35.20 -6.96 -0.67
CA LEU A 81 34.43 -7.68 -1.69
C LEU A 81 33.12 -8.23 -1.13
N ASN A 82 33.13 -8.78 0.09
CA ASN A 82 31.93 -9.28 0.75
C ASN A 82 30.95 -8.14 1.08
N MET A 83 31.43 -7.01 1.59
CA MET A 83 30.60 -5.84 1.87
C MET A 83 29.97 -5.27 0.61
N THR A 84 30.71 -5.20 -0.50
CA THR A 84 30.16 -4.76 -1.80
C THR A 84 29.01 -5.67 -2.26
N LYS A 85 29.18 -7.00 -2.18
CA LYS A 85 28.10 -7.94 -2.52
C LYS A 85 26.87 -7.77 -1.62
N GLN A 86 27.07 -7.52 -0.33
CA GLN A 86 25.96 -7.25 0.60
C GLN A 86 25.24 -5.95 0.25
N LEU A 87 25.98 -4.89 -0.06
CA LEU A 87 25.41 -3.61 -0.50
C LEU A 87 24.60 -3.76 -1.79
N ASP A 88 25.12 -4.50 -2.77
CA ASP A 88 24.40 -4.76 -4.03
C ASP A 88 23.07 -5.49 -3.77
N ASN A 89 23.08 -6.51 -2.90
CA ASN A 89 21.87 -7.24 -2.52
C ASN A 89 20.84 -6.36 -1.79
N VAL A 90 21.30 -5.52 -0.87
CA VAL A 90 20.44 -4.58 -0.13
C VAL A 90 19.85 -3.55 -1.10
N ASN A 91 20.66 -3.01 -2.02
CA ASN A 91 20.21 -2.05 -3.01
C ASN A 91 19.17 -2.66 -3.97
N ALA A 92 19.39 -3.90 -4.43
CA ALA A 92 18.40 -4.62 -5.23
C ALA A 92 17.08 -4.81 -4.47
N THR A 93 17.15 -5.20 -3.19
CA THR A 93 15.97 -5.37 -2.34
C THR A 93 15.25 -4.04 -2.11
N GLN A 94 16.00 -2.96 -1.85
CA GLN A 94 15.46 -1.62 -1.68
C GLN A 94 14.73 -1.16 -2.94
N LYS A 95 15.30 -1.40 -4.12
CA LYS A 95 14.65 -1.08 -5.40
C LYS A 95 13.30 -1.78 -5.55
N VAL A 96 13.25 -3.09 -5.29
CA VAL A 96 11.99 -3.86 -5.33
C VAL A 96 10.97 -3.33 -4.32
N ALA A 97 11.40 -3.00 -3.10
CA ALA A 97 10.52 -2.43 -2.08
C ALA A 97 9.96 -1.06 -2.48
N VAL A 98 10.78 -0.20 -3.10
CA VAL A 98 10.34 1.10 -3.61
C VAL A 98 9.32 0.92 -4.75
N GLU A 99 9.59 0.05 -5.72
CA GLU A 99 8.67 -0.24 -6.82
C GLU A 99 7.32 -0.78 -6.30
N ALA A 100 7.34 -1.67 -5.30
CA ALA A 100 6.13 -2.18 -4.67
C ALA A 100 5.34 -1.07 -3.94
N LEU A 101 6.03 -0.17 -3.23
CA LEU A 101 5.41 0.98 -2.57
C LEU A 101 4.78 1.97 -3.58
N GLU A 102 5.45 2.22 -4.71
CA GLU A 102 4.91 3.06 -5.78
C GLU A 102 3.65 2.45 -6.40
N ALA A 103 3.67 1.13 -6.67
CA ALA A 103 2.50 0.41 -7.17
C ALA A 103 1.33 0.45 -6.17
N ALA A 104 1.60 0.21 -4.88
CA ALA A 104 0.59 0.27 -3.83
C ALA A 104 -0.01 1.68 -3.68
N ASN A 105 0.83 2.72 -3.75
CA ASN A 105 0.37 4.11 -3.70
C ASN A 105 -0.48 4.49 -4.91
N LYS A 106 -0.14 4.00 -6.10
CA LYS A 106 -0.95 4.20 -7.31
C LYS A 106 -2.32 3.55 -7.16
N GLU A 107 -2.37 2.31 -6.69
CA GLU A 107 -3.63 1.59 -6.49
C GLU A 107 -4.49 2.25 -5.40
N LYS A 108 -3.87 2.68 -4.30
CA LYS A 108 -4.57 3.45 -3.24
C LYS A 108 -5.25 4.70 -3.82
N ARG A 109 -4.58 5.45 -4.69
CA ARG A 109 -5.20 6.64 -5.33
C ARG A 109 -6.36 6.25 -6.23
N ARG A 110 -6.22 5.18 -7.01
CA ARG A 110 -7.29 4.66 -7.88
C ARG A 110 -8.53 4.29 -7.06
N LEU A 111 -8.35 3.53 -5.98
CA LEU A 111 -9.43 3.12 -5.08
C LEU A 111 -10.09 4.31 -4.37
N LEU A 112 -9.32 5.32 -3.97
CA LEU A 112 -9.89 6.54 -3.37
C LEU A 112 -10.76 7.32 -4.35
N GLU A 113 -10.39 7.36 -5.62
CA GLU A 113 -11.19 8.03 -6.65
C GLU A 113 -12.48 7.24 -6.95
N GLU A 114 -12.37 5.92 -7.07
CA GLU A 114 -13.53 5.02 -7.23
C GLU A 114 -14.50 5.14 -6.04
N ALA A 115 -13.97 5.19 -4.81
CA ALA A 115 -14.78 5.37 -3.60
C ALA A 115 -15.54 6.70 -3.60
N LYS A 116 -14.91 7.80 -4.05
CA LYS A 116 -15.59 9.10 -4.17
C LYS A 116 -16.71 9.07 -5.21
N SER A 117 -16.45 8.46 -6.37
CA SER A 117 -17.46 8.32 -7.41
C SER A 117 -18.67 7.52 -6.91
N LEU A 118 -18.43 6.45 -6.17
CA LEU A 118 -19.50 5.65 -5.56
C LEU A 118 -20.26 6.43 -4.48
N ASP A 119 -19.58 7.26 -3.70
CA ASP A 119 -20.23 8.10 -2.69
C ASP A 119 -21.17 9.13 -3.34
N GLU A 120 -20.74 9.75 -4.44
CA GLU A 120 -21.56 10.65 -5.24
C GLU A 120 -22.79 9.94 -5.84
N GLU A 121 -22.61 8.73 -6.38
CA GLU A 121 -23.70 7.90 -6.92
C GLU A 121 -24.71 7.52 -5.83
N ILE A 122 -24.23 7.07 -4.67
CA ILE A 122 -25.09 6.74 -3.51
C ILE A 122 -25.86 7.97 -3.05
N SER A 123 -25.22 9.13 -2.99
CA SER A 123 -25.89 10.39 -2.63
C SER A 123 -26.97 10.77 -3.64
N GLY A 124 -26.70 10.58 -4.94
CA GLY A 124 -27.69 10.78 -6.01
C GLY A 124 -28.89 9.86 -5.86
N LEU A 125 -28.66 8.55 -5.71
CA LEU A 125 -29.70 7.54 -5.53
C LEU A 125 -30.55 7.79 -4.28
N ARG A 126 -29.94 8.25 -3.18
CA ARG A 126 -30.70 8.62 -1.96
C ARG A 126 -31.65 9.79 -2.23
N LYS A 127 -31.20 10.80 -2.96
CA LYS A 127 -32.04 11.95 -3.32
C LYS A 127 -33.19 11.54 -4.23
N ASP A 128 -32.92 10.69 -5.22
CA ASP A 128 -33.95 10.18 -6.12
C ASP A 128 -35.00 9.34 -5.36
N LEU A 129 -34.55 8.54 -4.39
CA LEU A 129 -35.43 7.76 -3.54
C LEU A 129 -36.33 8.65 -2.65
N GLU A 130 -35.77 9.72 -2.08
CA GLU A 130 -36.54 10.72 -1.32
C GLU A 130 -37.60 11.40 -2.19
N LEU A 131 -37.24 11.80 -3.42
CA LEU A 131 -38.18 12.38 -4.39
C LEU A 131 -39.30 11.39 -4.74
N PHE A 132 -38.96 10.12 -4.97
CA PHE A 132 -39.94 9.08 -5.26
C PHE A 132 -40.90 8.85 -4.08
N GLU A 133 -40.39 8.77 -2.86
CA GLU A 133 -41.21 8.62 -1.65
C GLU A 133 -42.15 9.80 -1.43
N ASN A 134 -41.68 11.02 -1.66
CA ASN A 134 -42.50 12.22 -1.57
C ASN A 134 -43.58 12.25 -2.65
N GLY A 135 -43.22 11.95 -3.90
CA GLY A 135 -44.20 11.83 -4.99
C GLY A 135 -45.27 10.78 -4.71
N LYS A 136 -44.89 9.63 -4.12
CA LYS A 136 -45.86 8.60 -3.71
C LYS A 136 -46.83 9.12 -2.64
N LYS A 137 -46.34 9.86 -1.63
CA LYS A 137 -47.19 10.45 -0.58
C LYS A 137 -48.16 11.47 -1.16
N GLU A 138 -47.73 12.30 -2.11
CA GLU A 138 -48.59 13.28 -2.79
C GLU A 138 -49.71 12.59 -3.59
N VAL A 139 -49.39 11.52 -4.32
CA VAL A 139 -50.39 10.73 -5.05
C VAL A 139 -51.40 10.07 -4.09
N GLU A 140 -50.93 9.49 -2.99
CA GLU A 140 -51.80 8.91 -1.97
C GLU A 140 -52.71 9.97 -1.30
N ALA A 141 -52.17 11.17 -1.04
CA ALA A 141 -52.93 12.28 -0.49
C ALA A 141 -54.04 12.75 -1.46
N GLY A 142 -53.70 12.95 -2.73
CA GLY A 142 -54.66 13.31 -3.77
C GLY A 142 -55.76 12.26 -3.94
N LYS A 143 -55.40 10.97 -3.87
CA LYS A 143 -56.38 9.87 -3.92
C LYS A 143 -57.38 9.95 -2.76
N ARG A 144 -56.89 10.16 -1.53
CA ARG A 144 -57.76 10.32 -0.34
C ARG A 144 -58.67 11.54 -0.46
N GLU A 145 -58.19 12.64 -1.02
CA GLU A 145 -59.02 13.83 -1.24
C GLU A 145 -60.15 13.55 -2.24
N VAL A 146 -59.86 12.90 -3.36
CA VAL A 146 -60.88 12.51 -4.35
C VAL A 146 -61.89 11.56 -3.74
N GLU A 147 -61.44 10.55 -2.99
CA GLU A 147 -62.32 9.61 -2.28
C GLU A 147 -63.21 10.33 -1.27
N ALA A 148 -62.67 11.28 -0.50
CA ALA A 148 -63.45 12.08 0.45
C ALA A 148 -64.49 12.98 -0.24
N ARG A 149 -64.12 13.60 -1.37
CA ARG A 149 -65.05 14.42 -2.16
C ARG A 149 -66.17 13.58 -2.75
N LEU A 150 -65.86 12.38 -3.24
CA LEU A 150 -66.85 11.44 -3.75
C LEU A 150 -67.80 11.00 -2.64
N ALA A 151 -67.27 10.58 -1.48
CA ALA A 151 -68.07 10.17 -0.34
C ALA A 151 -69.00 11.31 0.15
N ASN A 152 -68.52 12.56 0.16
CA ASN A 152 -69.35 13.71 0.49
C ASN A 152 -70.44 13.96 -0.56
N ALA A 153 -70.12 13.83 -1.84
CA ALA A 153 -71.11 13.99 -2.91
C ALA A 153 -72.17 12.88 -2.88
N GLU A 154 -71.78 11.64 -2.59
CA GLU A 154 -72.70 10.52 -2.39
C GLU A 154 -73.60 10.74 -1.17
N ALA A 155 -73.02 11.15 -0.04
CA ALA A 155 -73.78 11.45 1.17
C ALA A 155 -74.79 12.59 0.94
N ASP A 156 -74.39 13.65 0.23
CA ASP A 156 -75.27 14.77 -0.12
C ASP A 156 -76.38 14.32 -1.08
N PHE A 157 -76.05 13.51 -2.09
CA PHE A 157 -77.03 12.93 -3.01
C PHE A 157 -78.06 12.06 -2.27
N VAL A 158 -77.62 11.18 -1.36
CA VAL A 158 -78.52 10.33 -0.58
C VAL A 158 -79.40 11.16 0.35
N ALA A 159 -78.82 12.13 1.06
CA ALA A 159 -79.57 12.99 1.98
C ALA A 159 -80.64 13.83 1.24
N ASN A 160 -80.33 14.25 0.02
CA ASN A 160 -81.21 15.07 -0.81
C ASN A 160 -81.92 14.29 -1.92
N PHE A 161 -81.91 12.95 -1.87
CA PHE A 161 -82.42 12.11 -2.96
C PHE A 161 -83.85 12.49 -3.34
N HIS A 162 -84.71 12.73 -2.33
CA HIS A 162 -86.11 13.12 -2.53
C HIS A 162 -86.31 14.45 -3.27
N ASN A 163 -85.29 15.31 -3.30
CA ASN A 163 -85.30 16.59 -4.01
C ASN A 163 -84.70 16.48 -5.43
N THR A 164 -84.29 15.28 -5.85
CA THR A 164 -83.71 15.07 -7.18
C THR A 164 -84.78 14.77 -8.22
N GLU A 165 -84.47 15.09 -9.48
CA GLU A 165 -85.28 14.67 -10.62
C GLU A 165 -85.38 13.14 -10.70
N VAL A 166 -84.33 12.42 -10.27
CA VAL A 166 -84.31 10.95 -10.21
C VAL A 166 -85.42 10.42 -9.31
N TYR A 167 -85.58 10.99 -8.10
CA TYR A 167 -86.68 10.59 -7.22
C TYR A 167 -88.06 10.99 -7.77
N THR A 168 -88.16 12.16 -8.39
CA THR A 168 -89.42 12.60 -9.01
C THR A 168 -89.84 11.62 -10.12
N ASN A 169 -88.92 11.21 -10.98
CA ASN A 169 -89.17 10.22 -12.02
C ASN A 169 -89.49 8.84 -11.44
N PHE A 170 -88.70 8.38 -10.46
CA PHE A 170 -88.93 7.11 -9.77
C PHE A 170 -90.32 7.06 -9.09
N SER A 171 -90.68 8.07 -8.32
CA SER A 171 -91.96 8.12 -7.60
C SER A 171 -93.15 8.20 -8.55
N ASN A 172 -93.06 8.99 -9.62
CA ASN A 172 -94.10 9.06 -10.66
C ASN A 172 -94.28 7.71 -11.38
N TYR A 173 -93.19 7.03 -11.72
CA TYR A 173 -93.24 5.72 -12.36
C TYR A 173 -93.98 4.69 -11.48
N PHE A 174 -93.56 4.53 -10.22
CA PHE A 174 -94.20 3.56 -9.31
C PHE A 174 -95.65 3.90 -8.96
N ALA A 175 -95.98 5.19 -8.86
CA ALA A 175 -97.37 5.61 -8.70
C ALA A 175 -98.24 5.16 -9.89
N ARG A 176 -97.73 5.27 -11.13
CA ARG A 176 -98.42 4.78 -12.32
C ARG A 176 -98.51 3.25 -12.35
N VAL A 177 -97.46 2.52 -11.96
CA VAL A 177 -97.51 1.05 -11.84
C VAL A 177 -98.62 0.62 -10.87
N GLY A 178 -98.66 1.20 -9.66
CA GLY A 178 -99.70 0.90 -8.67
C GLY A 178 -101.10 1.24 -9.16
N GLN A 179 -101.26 2.34 -9.91
CA GLN A 179 -102.54 2.67 -10.57
C GLN A 179 -102.97 1.58 -11.56
N GLN A 180 -102.05 1.04 -12.36
CA GLN A 180 -102.34 -0.05 -13.29
C GLN A 180 -102.74 -1.35 -12.59
N GLU A 181 -102.10 -1.67 -11.46
CA GLU A 181 -102.48 -2.84 -10.65
C GLU A 181 -103.91 -2.71 -10.12
N VAL A 182 -104.28 -1.53 -9.61
CA VAL A 182 -105.66 -1.26 -9.14
C VAL A 182 -106.66 -1.34 -10.28
N LEU A 183 -106.37 -0.75 -11.45
CA LEU A 183 -107.26 -0.84 -12.62
C LEU A 183 -107.44 -2.29 -13.08
N THR A 184 -106.37 -3.08 -13.04
CA THR A 184 -106.41 -4.51 -13.36
C THR A 184 -107.27 -5.30 -12.37
N ALA A 185 -107.13 -5.05 -11.07
CA ALA A 185 -107.96 -5.67 -10.04
C ALA A 185 -109.44 -5.28 -10.20
N LEU A 186 -109.73 -3.99 -10.40
CA LEU A 186 -111.09 -3.48 -10.57
C LEU A 186 -111.80 -4.13 -11.77
N ARG A 187 -111.08 -4.28 -12.89
CA ARG A 187 -111.57 -4.96 -14.09
C ARG A 187 -111.90 -6.44 -13.83
N ASN A 188 -111.11 -7.11 -12.98
CA ASN A 188 -111.30 -8.53 -12.68
C ASN A 188 -112.44 -8.75 -11.68
N ASP A 189 -112.54 -7.94 -10.64
CA ASP A 189 -113.50 -8.11 -9.54
C ASP A 189 -114.87 -7.49 -9.86
N HIS A 190 -114.91 -6.47 -10.73
CA HIS A 190 -116.11 -5.75 -11.13
C HIS A 190 -116.19 -5.59 -12.65
N PRO A 191 -116.48 -6.68 -13.40
CA PRO A 191 -116.47 -6.68 -14.86
C PRO A 191 -117.53 -5.76 -15.50
N ASP A 192 -118.59 -5.43 -14.78
CA ASP A 192 -119.65 -4.53 -15.24
C ASP A 192 -119.31 -3.03 -15.05
N PHE A 193 -118.20 -2.73 -14.38
CA PHE A 193 -117.73 -1.36 -14.19
C PHE A 193 -116.91 -0.90 -15.40
N ASP A 194 -117.23 0.25 -15.99
CA ASP A 194 -116.50 0.78 -17.15
C ASP A 194 -115.15 1.40 -16.74
N VAL A 195 -114.12 0.56 -16.73
CA VAL A 195 -112.74 0.93 -16.38
C VAL A 195 -112.08 1.81 -17.44
N LYS A 196 -112.59 1.88 -18.69
CA LYS A 196 -111.93 2.59 -19.80
C LYS A 196 -111.79 4.09 -19.54
N SER A 197 -112.77 4.68 -18.86
CA SER A 197 -112.73 6.10 -18.45
C SER A 197 -111.61 6.39 -17.43
N LEU A 198 -111.25 5.41 -16.60
CA LEU A 198 -110.17 5.50 -15.64
C LEU A 198 -108.80 5.21 -16.27
N GLU A 199 -108.72 4.22 -17.18
CA GLU A 199 -107.50 3.93 -17.97
C GLU A 199 -107.07 5.13 -18.82
N ALA A 200 -108.02 5.85 -19.44
CA ALA A 200 -107.71 7.07 -20.19
C ALA A 200 -107.15 8.21 -19.30
N ARG A 201 -107.48 8.21 -18.01
CA ARG A 201 -107.04 9.22 -17.03
C ARG A 201 -105.74 8.84 -16.32
N PHE A 202 -105.47 7.54 -16.22
CA PHE A 202 -104.28 6.97 -15.61
C PHE A 202 -103.60 6.06 -16.63
N PRO A 203 -102.85 6.63 -17.59
CA PRO A 203 -102.15 5.84 -18.59
C PRO A 203 -101.06 4.97 -17.93
N PRO A 204 -100.67 3.86 -18.56
CA PRO A 204 -99.56 3.05 -18.10
C PRO A 204 -98.26 3.87 -18.03
N PRO A 205 -97.29 3.47 -17.20
CA PRO A 205 -95.99 4.13 -17.15
C PRO A 205 -95.31 4.06 -18.52
N ASP A 206 -94.70 5.18 -18.92
CA ASP A 206 -93.89 5.24 -20.13
C ASP A 206 -92.62 4.42 -19.90
N VAL A 207 -92.41 3.37 -20.70
CA VAL A 207 -91.18 2.59 -20.68
C VAL A 207 -90.19 3.31 -21.60
N GLU A 208 -89.57 4.39 -21.11
CA GLU A 208 -88.43 4.98 -21.83
C GLU A 208 -87.24 4.01 -21.70
N GLY A 209 -87.11 3.13 -22.68
CA GLY A 209 -86.12 2.06 -22.71
C GLY A 209 -86.22 1.10 -23.91
N GLU A 210 -87.15 1.28 -24.85
CA GLU A 210 -87.05 0.71 -26.20
C GLU A 210 -86.70 1.82 -27.19
N GLU A 211 -85.48 2.35 -27.09
CA GLU A 211 -84.81 2.86 -28.28
C GLU A 211 -84.11 1.66 -28.94
N ASP A 212 -84.72 1.20 -30.02
CA ASP A 212 -84.04 0.39 -31.04
C ASP A 212 -82.80 1.15 -31.55
N SER A 213 -81.65 0.47 -31.44
CA SER A 213 -80.39 0.65 -32.21
C SER A 213 -79.45 1.82 -31.87
#